data_AF-A0A3C0K500-F1
#
_entry.id   AF-A0A3C0K500-F1
#
_cell.length_a   1.000
_cell.length_b   1.000
_cell.length_c   1.000
_cell.angle_alpha   90.00
_cell.angle_beta   90.00
_cell.angle_gamma   90.00
#
_symmetry.space_group_name_H-M   'P 1'
#
loop_
_entity.id
_entity.type
_entity.pdbx_description
1 polymer ?
#
loop_
_entity_poly.entity_id
_entity_poly.type
_entity_poly.pdbx_seq_one_letter_code
_entity_poly.pdbx_strand_id
1 'polypeptide(L)' 'YFKWSGGKRVFRMAPLHHHFELLGWSETQVVQRFWLVSILSGMIGVALALL' A
#
# COMPACT_ATOMS: atom_id res chain seq x y z
N TYR A 1 16.30 -4.51 0.65
CA TYR A 1 16.04 -5.31 -0.56
C TYR A 1 17.05 -5.02 -1.67
N PHE A 2 17.07 -3.84 -2.31
CA PHE A 2 17.95 -3.55 -3.46
C PHE A 2 19.45 -3.83 -3.19
N LYS A 3 19.93 -3.54 -1.96
CA LYS A 3 21.30 -3.83 -1.52
C LYS A 3 21.60 -5.34 -1.36
N TRP A 4 20.60 -6.17 -1.11
CA TRP A 4 20.72 -7.60 -0.85
C TRP A 4 20.38 -8.46 -2.09
N SER A 5 19.54 -7.93 -2.99
CA SER A 5 19.08 -8.59 -4.22
C SER A 5 19.96 -8.30 -5.44
N GLY A 6 21.10 -7.61 -5.27
CA GLY A 6 21.97 -7.20 -6.37
C GLY A 6 21.31 -6.21 -7.33
N GLY A 7 20.45 -5.32 -6.83
CA GLY A 7 19.80 -4.29 -7.65
C GLY A 7 18.45 -4.68 -8.25
N LYS A 8 17.90 -5.86 -7.94
CA LYS A 8 16.51 -6.17 -8.31
C LYS A 8 15.55 -5.31 -7.48
N ARG A 9 14.43 -4.88 -8.07
CA ARG A 9 13.35 -4.13 -7.38
C ARG A 9 12.15 -5.05 -7.15
N VAL A 10 11.54 -5.05 -5.94
CA VAL A 10 10.27 -5.79 -5.68
C VAL A 10 9.12 -5.02 -6.31
N PHE A 11 9.03 -3.73 -5.98
CA PHE A 11 8.04 -2.82 -6.53
C PHE A 11 8.63 -2.11 -7.75
N ARG A 12 7.77 -1.75 -8.71
CA ARG A 12 8.17 -0.92 -9.87
C ARG A 12 8.77 0.41 -9.41
N MET A 13 8.17 1.00 -8.38
CA MET A 13 8.64 2.19 -7.67
C MET A 13 8.16 2.10 -6.21
N ALA A 14 8.96 2.63 -5.29
CA ALA A 14 8.55 2.86 -3.92
C ALA A 14 8.60 4.37 -3.67
N PRO A 15 7.67 4.94 -2.88
CA PRO A 15 6.62 4.30 -2.05
C PRO A 15 5.48 3.61 -2.82
N LEU A 16 4.68 2.83 -2.09
CA LEU A 16 3.78 1.81 -2.63
C LEU A 16 2.62 2.36 -3.49
N HIS A 17 2.19 3.61 -3.29
CA HIS A 17 1.17 4.25 -4.14
C HIS A 17 1.65 4.44 -5.59
N HIS A 18 2.90 4.87 -5.79
CA HIS A 18 3.49 5.00 -7.13
C HIS A 18 3.64 3.65 -7.84
N HIS A 19 3.75 2.56 -7.09
CA HIS A 19 3.72 1.23 -7.70
C HIS A 19 2.40 0.98 -8.43
N PHE A 20 1.28 1.40 -7.85
CA PHE A 20 -0.05 1.26 -8.44
C PHE A 20 -0.31 2.26 -9.56
N GLU A 21 0.21 3.48 -9.47
CA GLU A 21 0.19 4.44 -10.59
C GLU A 21 0.93 3.88 -11.82
N LEU A 22 2.12 3.28 -11.62
CA LEU A 22 2.87 2.61 -12.68
C LEU A 22 2.24 1.29 -13.17
N LEU A 23 1.20 0.80 -12.49
CA LEU A 23 0.34 -0.30 -12.95
C LEU A 23 -0.87 0.21 -13.76
N GLY A 24 -1.04 1.53 -13.88
CA GLY A 24 -2.08 2.16 -14.69
C GLY A 24 -3.29 2.67 -13.90
N TRP A 25 -3.22 2.71 -12.56
CA TRP A 25 -4.31 3.27 -11.75
C TRP A 25 -4.24 4.79 -11.74
N SER A 26 -5.41 5.45 -11.71
CA SER A 26 -5.44 6.89 -11.46
C SER A 26 -5.07 7.18 -10.01
N GLU A 27 -4.49 8.36 -9.75
CA GLU A 27 -4.17 8.81 -8.39
C GLU A 27 -5.40 8.73 -7.47
N THR A 28 -6.57 9.16 -7.97
CA THR A 28 -7.84 9.09 -7.24
C THR A 28 -8.24 7.66 -6.88
N GLN A 29 -8.05 6.68 -7.78
CA GLN A 29 -8.31 5.27 -7.51
C GLN A 29 -7.38 4.72 -6.42
N VAL A 30 -6.10 5.09 -6.45
CA VAL A 30 -5.12 4.67 -5.44
C VAL A 30 -5.50 5.22 -4.07
N VAL A 31 -5.78 6.53 -3.99
CA VAL A 31 -6.16 7.20 -2.73
C VAL A 31 -7.42 6.58 -2.12
N GLN A 32 -8.48 6.41 -2.91
CA GLN A 32 -9.75 5.84 -2.42
C GLN A 32 -9.59 4.42 -1.87
N ARG A 33 -8.79 3.58 -2.54
CA ARG A 33 -8.55 2.20 -2.09
C ARG A 33 -7.69 2.15 -0.83
N PHE A 34 -6.69 3.02 -0.71
CA PHE A 34 -5.87 3.11 0.50
C PHE A 34 -6.69 3.58 1.71
N TRP A 35 -7.64 4.51 1.51
CA TRP A 35 -8.59 4.90 2.55
C TRP A 35 -9.46 3.75 3.01
N LEU A 36 -10.02 2.97 2.07
CA LEU A 36 -10.83 1.80 2.41
C LEU A 36 -10.04 0.80 3.27
N VAL A 37 -8.81 0.47 2.88
CA VAL A 37 -7.95 -0.44 3.65
C VAL A 37 -7.58 0.15 5.02
N SER A 38 -7.33 1.46 5.10
CA SER A 38 -6.99 2.14 6.35
C SER A 38 -8.14 2.09 7.35
N ILE A 39 -9.37 2.35 6.90
CA ILE A 39 -10.57 2.30 7.74
C ILE A 39 -10.82 0.86 8.22
N LEU A 40 -10.74 -0.14 7.32
CA LEU A 40 -10.90 -1.55 7.69
C LEU A 40 -9.87 -1.99 8.73
N SER A 41 -8.60 -1.63 8.52
CA SER A 41 -7.52 -1.96 9.46
C SER A 41 -7.71 -1.26 10.81
N GLY A 42 -8.18 -0.01 10.81
CA GLY A 42 -8.53 0.73 12.02
C GLY A 42 -9.67 0.06 12.81
N MET A 43 -10.73 -0.37 12.13
CA MET A 43 -11.83 -1.11 12.78
C MET A 43 -11.36 -2.44 13.38
N ILE A 44 -10.48 -3.17 12.69
CA ILE A 44 -9.88 -4.40 13.23
C ILE A 44 -9.06 -4.08 14.48
N GLY A 45 -8.26 -3.00 14.46
CA GLY A 45 -7.49 -2.56 15.62
C GLY A 45 -8.36 -2.22 16.83
N VAL A 46 -9.47 -1.50 16.60
CA VAL A 46 -10.45 -1.19 17.67
C VAL A 46 -11.11 -2.46 18.19
N ALA A 47 -11.53 -3.37 17.31
CA ALA A 47 -12.14 -4.63 17.72
C ALA A 47 -11.18 -5.48 18.58
N LEU A 48 -9.92 -5.58 18.17
CA LEU A 48 -8.89 -6.30 18.94
C LEU A 48 -8.59 -5.64 20.29
N ALA A 49 -8.69 -4.31 20.40
CA ALA A 49 -8.45 -3.60 21.65
C ALA A 49 -9.62 -3.71 22.65
N LEU A 50 -10.84 -3.99 22.17
CA LEU A 50 -12.06 -4.10 22.98
C LEU A 50 -12.44 -5.54 23.33
N LEU A 51 -11.80 -6.53 22.70
CA LEU A 51 -11.88 -7.95 23.05
C LEU A 51 -10.95 -8.28 24.23
#